data_AF-A0A438ML21-F1
#
_entry.id   AF-A0A438ML21-F1
#
_cell.length_a   1.000
_cell.length_b   1.000
_cell.length_c   1.000
_cell.angle_alpha   90.00
_cell.angle_beta   90.00
_cell.angle_gamma   90.00
#
_symmetry.space_group_name_H-M   'P 1'
#
loop_
_entity.id
_entity.type
_entity.pdbx_description
1 polymer ?
#
loop_
_entity_poly.entity_id
_entity_poly.type
_entity_poly.pdbx_seq_one_letter_code
_entity_poly.pdbx_strand_id
1 'polypeptide(L)' 'MHQWQPYVPQGLFCVAEASCCEEFILCQEGAEFFVRRQAADGTYEETARSPYSRAAKAWKDLAATHRHEARAAS' A
#
# COMPACT_ATOMS: atom_id res chain seq x y z
N MET A 1 -10.55 3.37 -9.31
CA MET A 1 -9.12 3.60 -9.63
C MET A 1 -8.51 4.42 -8.51
N HIS A 2 -7.43 3.96 -7.90
CA HIS A 2 -6.73 4.70 -6.85
C HIS A 2 -5.69 5.62 -7.50
N GLN A 3 -5.63 6.87 -7.03
CA GLN A 3 -4.56 7.78 -7.42
C GLN A 3 -3.31 7.42 -6.62
N TRP A 4 -2.26 7.01 -7.32
CA TRP A 4 -0.95 6.73 -6.76
C TRP A 4 -0.11 8.01 -6.79
N GLN A 5 0.60 8.27 -5.70
CA GLN A 5 1.51 9.38 -5.54
C GLN A 5 2.83 8.89 -4.94
N PRO A 6 3.95 9.60 -5.13
CA PRO A 6 5.22 9.22 -4.52
C PRO A 6 5.08 9.10 -3.00
N TYR A 7 5.57 8.01 -2.43
CA TYR A 7 5.63 7.84 -0.98
C TYR A 7 6.70 8.79 -0.42
N VAL A 8 6.27 9.71 0.45
CA VAL A 8 7.16 10.59 1.20
C VAL A 8 6.97 10.27 2.68
N PRO A 9 7.99 9.71 3.36
CA PRO A 9 7.89 9.40 4.79
C PRO A 9 7.60 10.67 5.60
N GLN A 10 6.58 10.64 6.44
CA GLN A 10 6.23 11.76 7.33
C GLN A 10 6.51 11.47 8.81
N GLY A 11 6.87 10.23 9.15
CA GLY A 11 7.21 9.89 10.52
C GLY A 11 7.47 8.40 10.72
N LEU A 12 7.03 7.89 11.87
CA LEU A 12 7.12 6.47 12.16
C LEU A 12 6.11 5.69 11.32
N PHE A 13 6.63 4.77 10.54
CA PHE A 13 5.89 3.88 9.67
C PHE A 13 5.51 2.59 10.41
N CYS A 14 4.23 2.25 10.40
CA CYS A 14 3.72 0.98 10.93
C CYS A 14 2.97 0.21 9.83
N VAL A 15 3.23 -1.10 9.73
CA VAL A 15 2.47 -2.02 8.87
C VAL A 15 1.23 -2.47 9.64
N ALA A 16 0.05 -2.21 9.08
CA ALA A 16 -1.21 -2.70 9.62
C ALA A 16 -1.57 -4.07 9.02
N GLU A 17 -1.53 -4.17 7.69
CA GLU A 17 -1.88 -5.40 6.93
C GLU A 17 -1.03 -5.48 5.64
N ALA A 18 -0.80 -6.68 5.12
CA ALA A 18 -0.06 -6.90 3.88
C ALA A 18 -0.78 -7.93 3.00
N SER A 19 -0.78 -7.72 1.68
CA SER A 19 -1.24 -8.75 0.73
C SER A 19 -0.30 -9.96 0.74
N CYS A 20 -0.73 -11.10 0.18
CA CYS A 20 0.03 -12.35 0.28
C CYS A 20 1.43 -12.32 -0.35
N CYS A 21 1.69 -11.40 -1.27
CA CYS A 21 2.99 -11.17 -1.90
C CYS A 21 3.64 -9.84 -1.49
N GLU A 22 3.07 -9.13 -0.51
CA GLU A 22 3.51 -7.81 -0.04
C GLU A 22 3.51 -6.71 -1.12
N GLU A 23 2.84 -6.94 -2.25
CA GLU A 23 2.67 -5.93 -3.32
C GLU A 23 1.89 -4.71 -2.81
N PHE A 24 0.88 -4.96 -1.97
CA PHE A 24 0.04 -3.93 -1.36
C PHE A 24 0.09 -4.03 0.15
N ILE A 25 0.64 -3.00 0.79
CA ILE A 25 0.79 -2.94 2.24
C ILE A 25 -0.08 -1.81 2.76
N LEU A 26 -1.02 -2.11 3.66
CA LEU A 26 -1.75 -1.10 4.41
C LEU A 26 -0.86 -0.59 5.53
N CYS A 27 -0.63 0.72 5.51
CA CYS A 27 0.34 1.40 6.36
C CYS A 27 -0.36 2.47 7.20
N GLN A 28 0.27 2.80 8.32
CA GLN A 28 -0.08 3.92 9.18
C GLN A 28 1.14 4.82 9.38
N GLU A 29 0.93 6.13 9.25
CA GLU A 29 1.83 7.17 9.76
C GLU A 29 1.00 8.19 10.56
N GLY A 30 1.32 8.37 11.84
CA GLY A 30 0.53 9.24 12.72
C GLY A 30 -0.92 8.77 12.82
N ALA A 31 -1.87 9.67 12.52
CA ALA A 31 -3.31 9.39 12.54
C ALA A 31 -3.87 8.97 11.17
N GLU A 32 -3.01 8.82 10.16
CA GLU A 32 -3.41 8.58 8.78
C GLU A 32 -3.00 7.19 8.29
N PHE A 33 -3.81 6.65 7.38
CA PHE A 33 -3.62 5.35 6.76
C PHE A 33 -3.59 5.48 5.25
N PHE A 34 -2.78 4.63 4.61
CA PHE A 34 -2.60 4.59 3.16
C PHE A 34 -2.13 3.21 2.73
N VAL A 35 -2.31 2.88 1.45
CA VAL A 35 -1.73 1.67 0.87
C VAL A 35 -0.44 2.03 0.17
N ARG A 36 0.66 1.33 0.49
CA ARG A 36 1.95 1.45 -0.18
C ARG A 36 2.14 0.29 -1.15
N ARG A 37 2.79 0.56 -2.28
CA ARG A 37 3.31 -0.43 -3.23
C ARG A 37 4.70 -0.05 -3.71
N GLN A 38 5.44 -1.01 -4.26
CA GLN A 38 6.67 -0.73 -4.99
C GLN A 38 6.35 -0.40 -6.45
N ALA A 39 6.92 0.68 -6.99
CA ALA A 39 6.86 1.04 -8.40
C ALA A 39 7.91 0.26 -9.21
N ALA A 40 7.78 0.29 -10.54
CA ALA A 40 8.67 -0.44 -11.46
C ALA A 40 10.14 0.02 -11.40
N ASP A 41 10.37 1.27 -11.00
CA ASP A 41 11.71 1.85 -10.82
C ASP A 41 12.31 1.55 -9.43
N GLY A 42 11.62 0.74 -8.62
CA GLY A 42 12.04 0.37 -7.26
C GLY A 42 11.68 1.40 -6.19
N THR A 43 11.13 2.56 -6.56
CA THR A 43 10.60 3.53 -5.58
C THR A 43 9.29 3.06 -4.97
N TYR A 44 8.79 3.77 -3.97
CA TYR A 44 7.49 3.47 -3.35
C TYR A 44 6.46 4.51 -3.74
N GLU A 45 5.25 4.05 -4.00
CA GLU A 45 4.06 4.88 -4.18
C GLU A 45 3.07 4.59 -3.06
N GLU A 46 2.27 5.59 -2.71
CA GLU A 46 1.15 5.46 -1.80
C GLU A 46 -0.16 5.90 -2.46
N THR A 47 -1.28 5.40 -1.93
CA THR A 47 -2.59 6.01 -2.17
C THR A 47 -2.74 7.28 -1.35
N ALA A 48 -3.74 8.10 -1.68
CA ALA A 48 -4.13 9.23 -0.82
C ALA A 48 -4.37 8.77 0.64
N ARG A 49 -3.82 9.55 1.58
CA ARG A 49 -3.94 9.34 3.02
C ARG A 49 -5.37 9.57 3.48
N SER A 50 -5.82 8.74 4.40
CA SER A 50 -7.21 8.77 4.88
C SER A 50 -7.37 8.06 6.24
N PRO A 51 -8.54 8.18 6.90
CA PRO A 51 -8.85 7.35 8.05
C PRO A 51 -8.82 5.85 7.71
N TYR A 52 -8.57 5.01 8.72
CA TYR A 52 -8.41 3.55 8.57
C TYR A 52 -9.49 2.91 7.70
N SER A 53 -10.77 3.22 7.94
CA SER A 53 -11.88 2.57 7.21
C SER A 53 -11.81 2.76 5.69
N ARG A 54 -11.36 3.92 5.22
CA ARG A 54 -11.22 4.23 3.79
C ARG A 54 -9.97 3.58 3.20
N ALA A 55 -8.84 3.65 3.91
CA ALA A 55 -7.60 3.02 3.49
C ALA A 55 -7.71 1.48 3.46
N ALA A 56 -8.34 0.88 4.47
CA ALA A 56 -8.60 -0.56 4.55
C ALA A 56 -9.52 -1.03 3.43
N LYS A 57 -10.53 -0.24 3.04
CA LYS A 57 -11.36 -0.55 1.86
C LYS A 57 -10.52 -0.57 0.59
N ALA A 58 -9.69 0.46 0.37
CA ALA A 58 -8.79 0.51 -0.78
C ALA A 58 -7.82 -0.67 -0.79
N TRP A 59 -7.25 -1.02 0.36
CA TRP A 59 -6.38 -2.19 0.50
C TRP A 59 -7.12 -3.48 0.13
N LYS A 60 -8.34 -3.70 0.64
CA LYS A 60 -9.14 -4.89 0.29
C LYS A 60 -9.45 -4.98 -1.20
N ASP A 61 -9.82 -3.86 -1.82
CA ASP A 61 -10.12 -3.81 -3.25
C ASP A 61 -8.86 -4.14 -4.10
N LEU A 62 -7.70 -3.61 -3.71
CA LEU A 62 -6.40 -3.91 -4.33
C LEU A 62 -5.98 -5.36 -4.08
N ALA A 63 -6.05 -5.83 -2.84
CA ALA A 63 -5.70 -7.19 -2.45
C ALA A 63 -6.64 -8.25 -3.06
N ALA A 64 -7.90 -7.92 -3.34
CA ALA A 64 -8.81 -8.83 -4.04
C ALA A 64 -8.53 -8.89 -5.55
N THR A 65 -8.01 -7.80 -6.13
CA THR A 65 -7.78 -7.69 -7.58
C THR A 65 -6.38 -8.15 -7.99
N HIS A 66 -5.40 -8.10 -7.08
CA HIS A 66 -4.03 -8.49 -7.40
C HIS A 66 -3.99 -9.96 -7.82
N ARG A 67 -3.41 -10.20 -9.00
CA ARG A 67 -3.16 -11.57 -9.45
C ARG A 67 -2.00 -12.08 -8.62
N HIS A 68 -2.12 -13.32 -8.17
CA HIS A 68 -1.06 -14.01 -7.45
C HIS A 68 0.09 -14.28 -8.42
N GLU A 69 0.86 -13.25 -8.76
CA GLU A 69 2.11 -13.40 -9.44
C GLU A 69 3.10 -13.82 -8.36
N ALA A 70 3.35 -15.13 -8.29
CA ALA A 70 4.47 -15.67 -7.54
C ALA A 70 5.68 -14.84 -7.94
N ARG A 71 6.16 -13.99 -7.01
CA ARG A 71 7.30 -13.11 -7.21
C ARG A 71 8.46 -13.98 -7.66
N ALA A 72 8.68 -14.06 -8.97
CA ALA A 72 9.75 -14.86 -9.52
C ALA A 72 11.04 -14.20 -9.03
N ALA A 73 11.69 -14.89 -8.10
CA ALA A 73 12.97 -14.51 -7.54
C ALA A 73 13.91 -14.07 -8.67
N SER A 74 14.37 -12.83 -8.59
CA SER A 74 15.48 -12.31 -9.38
C SER A 74 16.56 -11.86 -8.42
#